data_AF-A0A646HNU5-F1
#
_entry.id   AF-A0A646HNU5-F1
#
_cell.length_a   1.000
_cell.length_b   1.000
_cell.length_c   1.000
_cell.angle_alpha   90.00
_cell.angle_beta   90.00
_cell.angle_gamma   90.00
#
_symmetry.space_group_name_H-M   'P 1'
#
loop_
_entity.id
_entity.type
_entity.pdbx_description
1 polymer ?
#
loop_
_entity_poly.entity_id
_entity_poly.type
_entity_poly.pdbx_seq_one_letter_code
_entity_poly.pdbx_strand_id
1 'polypeptide(L)'
;MCEVCHGHPNCPVCSPEPRMIECAACQGQGYVWYRYDLEEDRETEVTEKEFNALPADETEAIEKGLRYCQGEKETCSVCDGTGEVEDYELYEPEWDD
;
A
#
# COMPACT_ATOMS: atom_id res chain seq x y z
N MET A 1 -3.92 29.04 -26.56
CA MET A 1 -2.73 29.34 -25.74
C MET A 1 -3.24 29.65 -24.35
N CYS A 2 -2.83 28.88 -23.32
CA CYS A 2 -3.33 29.07 -21.96
C CYS A 2 -3.05 30.50 -21.48
N GLU A 3 -4.05 31.17 -20.93
CA GLU A 3 -3.96 32.55 -20.44
C GLU A 3 -3.08 32.68 -19.18
N VAL A 4 -2.81 31.56 -18.51
CA VAL A 4 -1.96 31.53 -17.31
C VAL A 4 -0.49 31.35 -17.66
N CYS A 5 -0.16 30.49 -18.63
CA CYS A 5 1.25 30.21 -18.96
C CYS A 5 1.76 30.77 -20.27
N HIS A 6 0.90 31.19 -21.20
CA HIS A 6 1.31 31.70 -22.51
C HIS A 6 2.34 30.82 -23.26
N GLY A 7 2.35 29.50 -23.02
CA GLY A 7 3.29 28.56 -23.62
C GLY A 7 4.57 28.32 -22.81
N HIS A 8 4.68 28.86 -21.59
CA HIS A 8 5.75 28.50 -20.66
C HIS A 8 5.52 27.10 -20.06
N PRO A 9 6.58 26.28 -19.89
CA PRO A 9 6.49 24.95 -19.29
C PRO A 9 6.11 25.03 -17.80
N ASN A 10 5.63 23.91 -17.23
CA ASN A 10 5.24 23.76 -15.82
C ASN A 10 4.05 24.65 -15.39
N CYS A 11 3.08 24.84 -16.29
CA CYS A 11 1.84 25.50 -15.91
C CYS A 11 0.99 24.58 -15.02
N PRO A 12 0.62 24.98 -13.79
CA PRO A 12 -0.20 24.15 -12.89
C PRO A 12 -1.62 23.91 -13.43
N VAL A 13 -2.06 24.68 -14.42
CA VAL A 13 -3.36 24.50 -15.11
C VAL A 13 -3.23 23.55 -16.30
N CYS A 14 -2.13 23.61 -17.06
CA CYS A 14 -1.92 22.71 -18.20
C CYS A 14 -1.29 21.37 -17.82
N SER A 15 -0.67 21.30 -16.64
CA SER A 15 -0.01 20.11 -16.10
C SER A 15 -0.15 20.13 -14.58
N PRO A 16 -1.37 19.95 -14.04
CA PRO A 16 -1.57 19.86 -12.61
C PRO A 16 -0.76 18.69 -12.05
N GLU A 17 -0.20 18.87 -10.86
CA GLU A 17 0.44 17.76 -10.14
C GLU A 17 -0.63 16.71 -9.80
N PRO A 18 -0.32 15.41 -9.96
CA PRO A 18 -1.26 14.36 -9.62
C PRO A 18 -1.57 14.40 -8.13
N ARG A 19 -2.86 14.25 -7.80
CA ARG A 19 -3.28 14.13 -6.41
C ARG A 19 -3.05 12.69 -5.96
N MET A 20 -2.29 12.53 -4.88
CA MET A 20 -2.09 11.24 -4.24
C MET A 20 -3.16 10.99 -3.18
N ILE A 21 -3.64 9.76 -3.07
CA ILE A 21 -4.55 9.28 -2.04
C ILE A 21 -4.00 8.02 -1.37
N GLU A 22 -4.46 7.75 -0.15
CA GLU A 22 -4.06 6.55 0.59
C GLU A 22 -4.45 5.28 -0.18
N CYS A 23 -3.50 4.35 -0.32
CA CYS A 23 -3.75 3.06 -0.93
C CYS A 23 -4.64 2.21 -0.03
N ALA A 24 -5.89 1.98 -0.46
CA ALA A 24 -6.86 1.20 0.29
C ALA A 24 -6.45 -0.27 0.52
N ALA A 25 -5.63 -0.83 -0.37
CA ALA A 25 -5.19 -2.23 -0.29
C ALA A 25 -4.23 -2.48 0.89
N CYS A 26 -3.35 -1.52 1.21
CA CYS A 26 -2.44 -1.61 2.35
C CYS A 26 -2.78 -0.61 3.47
N GLN A 27 -3.89 0.13 3.35
CA GLN A 27 -4.34 1.16 4.28
C GLN A 27 -3.23 2.18 4.56
N GLY A 28 -2.56 2.64 3.50
CA GLY A 28 -1.50 3.65 3.61
C GLY A 28 -0.14 3.13 4.06
N GLN A 29 0.00 1.85 4.39
CA GLN A 29 1.23 1.37 5.03
C GLN A 29 2.32 0.92 4.05
N GLY A 30 1.97 0.71 2.78
CA GLY A 30 2.88 0.25 1.74
C GLY A 30 3.23 -1.25 1.79
N TYR A 31 2.86 -1.97 2.85
CA TYR A 31 3.14 -3.40 2.99
C TYR A 31 1.88 -4.18 3.37
N VAL A 32 1.92 -5.48 3.11
CA VAL A 32 0.96 -6.47 3.57
C VAL A 32 1.72 -7.45 4.46
N TRP A 33 1.13 -7.82 5.60
CA TRP A 33 1.76 -8.71 6.58
C TRP A 33 0.95 -9.98 6.72
N TYR A 34 1.65 -11.09 6.86
CA TYR A 34 1.04 -12.38 7.07
C TYR A 34 1.50 -13.00 8.37
N ARG A 35 0.59 -13.66 9.06
CA ARG A 35 0.95 -14.62 10.09
C ARG A 35 1.07 -15.99 9.46
N TYR A 36 2.02 -16.78 9.93
CA TYR A 36 2.14 -18.18 9.57
C TYR A 36 1.53 -19.06 10.67
N ASP A 37 0.71 -20.04 10.28
CA ASP A 37 0.06 -21.01 11.14
C ASP A 37 0.81 -22.34 11.10
N LEU A 38 1.49 -22.70 12.19
CA LEU A 38 2.30 -23.91 12.28
C LEU A 38 1.47 -25.21 12.24
N GLU A 39 0.17 -25.16 12.57
CA GLU A 39 -0.68 -26.35 12.56
C GLU A 39 -1.30 -26.61 11.19
N GLU A 40 -1.65 -25.54 10.46
CA GLU A 40 -2.31 -25.62 9.15
C GLU A 40 -1.35 -25.42 7.97
N ASP A 41 -0.08 -25.12 8.22
CA ASP A 41 0.96 -24.85 7.20
C ASP A 41 0.48 -23.84 6.16
N ARG A 42 -0.06 -22.70 6.65
CA ARG A 42 -0.62 -21.65 5.79
C ARG A 42 -0.40 -20.25 6.36
N GLU A 43 -0.51 -19.28 5.46
CA GLU A 43 -0.42 -17.88 5.80
C GLU A 43 -1.78 -17.17 5.77
N THR A 44 -1.94 -16.15 6.59
CA THR A 44 -3.16 -15.32 6.63
C THR A 44 -2.77 -13.87 6.85
N GLU A 45 -3.35 -12.99 6.05
CA GLU A 45 -3.13 -11.54 6.17
C GLU A 45 -3.58 -11.05 7.56
N VAL A 46 -2.75 -10.19 8.16
CA VAL A 46 -2.98 -9.56 9.45
C VAL A 46 -2.52 -8.10 9.42
N THR A 47 -2.93 -7.34 10.44
CA THR A 47 -2.42 -5.98 10.61
C THR A 47 -0.94 -5.99 11.03
N GLU A 48 -0.21 -4.91 10.74
CA GLU A 48 1.17 -4.72 11.23
C GLU A 48 1.28 -4.92 12.74
N LYS A 49 0.28 -4.43 13.48
CA LYS A 49 0.24 -4.53 14.93
C LYS A 49 0.13 -5.98 15.40
N GLU A 50 -0.71 -6.79 14.75
CA GLU A 50 -0.82 -8.21 15.04
C GLU A 50 0.47 -8.95 14.68
N PHE A 51 1.04 -8.65 13.50
CA PHE A 51 2.31 -9.21 13.05
C PHE A 51 3.45 -8.96 14.06
N ASN A 52 3.59 -7.72 14.53
CA ASN A 52 4.62 -7.33 15.49
C ASN A 52 4.42 -7.93 16.90
N ALA A 53 3.23 -8.46 17.20
CA ALA A 53 2.96 -9.16 18.46
C ALA A 53 3.28 -10.66 18.39
N LEU A 54 3.56 -11.21 17.21
CA LEU A 54 3.88 -12.61 17.00
C LEU A 54 5.38 -12.89 17.25
N PRO A 55 5.73 -14.14 17.59
CA PRO A 55 7.11 -14.64 17.53
C PRO A 55 7.74 -14.39 16.16
N ALA A 56 9.04 -14.13 16.11
CA ALA A 56 9.74 -13.80 14.86
C ALA A 56 9.77 -14.96 13.86
N ASP A 57 9.76 -16.19 14.35
CA ASP A 57 9.85 -17.39 13.52
C ASP A 57 9.25 -18.62 14.22
N GLU A 58 9.17 -19.73 13.48
CA GLU A 58 8.61 -20.99 13.95
C GLU A 58 9.34 -21.53 15.20
N THR A 59 10.66 -21.33 15.30
CA THR A 59 11.44 -21.81 16.45
C THR A 59 10.98 -21.14 17.72
N GLU A 60 10.88 -19.81 17.69
CA GLU A 60 10.43 -19.03 18.84
C GLU A 60 8.97 -19.34 19.20
N ALA A 61 8.11 -19.58 18.20
CA ALA A 61 6.73 -20.01 18.44
C ALA A 61 6.66 -21.39 19.12
N ILE A 62 7.46 -22.37 18.65
CA ILE A 62 7.53 -23.71 19.23
C ILE A 62 8.05 -23.66 20.67
N GLU A 63 9.13 -22.91 20.93
CA GLU A 63 9.69 -22.75 22.28
C GLU A 63 8.67 -22.15 23.27
N LYS A 64 7.82 -21.25 22.79
CA LYS A 64 6.75 -20.62 23.59
C LYS A 64 5.45 -21.42 23.62
N GLY A 65 5.34 -22.52 22.86
CA GLY A 65 4.11 -23.30 22.72
C GLY A 65 2.97 -22.53 22.06
N LEU A 66 3.29 -21.64 21.11
CA LEU A 66 2.35 -20.83 20.36
C LEU A 66 2.10 -21.43 18.97
N ARG A 67 0.88 -21.23 18.44
CA ARG A 67 0.46 -21.72 17.12
C ARG A 67 0.94 -20.84 15.95
N TYR A 68 1.17 -19.56 16.22
CA TYR A 68 1.42 -18.56 15.18
C TYR A 68 2.81 -17.93 15.35
N CYS A 69 3.47 -17.66 14.23
CA CYS A 69 4.63 -16.79 14.14
C CYS A 69 4.45 -15.76 13.01
N GLN A 70 5.39 -14.82 12.91
CA GLN A 70 5.52 -13.94 11.77
C GLN A 70 5.71 -14.79 10.50
N GLY A 71 4.90 -14.51 9.49
CA GLY A 71 5.05 -15.05 8.14
C GLY A 71 5.71 -14.03 7.22
N GLU A 72 5.33 -14.03 5.95
CA GLU A 72 5.84 -13.10 4.96
C GLU A 72 5.42 -11.64 5.23
N LYS A 73 6.29 -10.73 4.81
CA LYS A 73 5.99 -9.30 4.69
C LYS A 73 6.24 -8.92 3.24
N GLU A 74 5.17 -8.60 2.53
CA GLU A 74 5.22 -8.29 1.11
C GLU A 74 5.01 -6.80 0.85
N THR A 75 5.71 -6.27 -0.15
CA THR A 75 5.43 -4.94 -0.67
C THR A 75 4.03 -4.93 -1.29
N CYS A 76 3.22 -3.93 -0.96
CA CYS A 76 1.89 -3.80 -1.54
C CYS A 76 1.98 -3.64 -3.06
N SER A 77 1.42 -4.59 -3.80
CA SER A 77 1.45 -4.63 -5.27
C SER A 77 0.62 -3.53 -5.96
N VAL A 78 -0.24 -2.82 -5.21
CA VAL A 78 -1.09 -1.75 -5.74
C VAL A 78 -0.39 -0.39 -5.72
N CYS A 79 0.44 -0.14 -4.72
CA CYS A 79 1.15 1.12 -4.54
C CYS A 79 2.67 0.97 -4.60
N ASP A 80 3.18 -0.21 -4.94
CA ASP A 80 4.61 -0.53 -5.00
C ASP A 80 5.41 -0.12 -3.76
N GLY A 81 4.77 -0.19 -2.58
CA GLY A 81 5.41 0.16 -1.32
C GLY A 81 5.32 1.61 -0.89
N THR A 82 4.71 2.50 -1.68
CA THR A 82 4.60 3.93 -1.32
C THR A 82 3.53 4.17 -0.25
N GLY A 83 2.51 3.32 -0.20
CA GLY A 83 1.31 3.56 0.62
C GLY A 83 0.29 4.48 -0.04
N GLU A 84 0.57 5.03 -1.22
CA GLU A 84 -0.28 6.01 -1.90
C GLU A 84 -0.44 5.67 -3.39
N VAL A 85 -1.61 5.98 -3.95
CA VAL A 85 -1.91 5.85 -5.38
C VAL A 85 -2.41 7.17 -5.94
N GLU A 86 -2.19 7.41 -7.23
CA GLU A 86 -2.75 8.58 -7.92
C GLU A 86 -4.28 8.47 -8.00
N ASP A 87 -4.97 9.56 -7.69
CA ASP A 87 -6.43 9.69 -7.76
C ASP A 87 -6.89 9.85 -9.21
N TYR A 88 -7.02 8.73 -9.93
CA TYR A 88 -7.36 8.72 -11.36
C TYR A 88 -8.81 9.16 -11.67
N GLU A 89 -9.72 9.19 -10.69
CA GLU A 89 -11.13 9.58 -10.89
C GLU A 89 -11.33 11.09 -11.11
N LEU A 90 -10.29 11.92 -10.92
CA LEU A 90 -10.35 13.36 -11.20
C LEU A 90 -9.99 13.70 -12.66
N TYR A 91 -9.60 12.70 -13.46
CA TYR A 91 -9.22 12.86 -14.87
C TYR A 91 -10.36 12.45 -15.81
N GLU A 92 -11.56 12.97 -15.58
CA GLU A 92 -12.53 13.14 -16.66
C GLU A 92 -12.35 14.56 -17.22
N PRO A 93 -11.49 14.77 -18.23
CA PRO A 93 -11.55 16.02 -18.97
C PRO A 93 -12.96 16.11 -19.56
N GLU A 94 -13.72 17.11 -19.14
CA GLU A 94 -14.91 17.52 -19.88
C GLU A 94 -14.44 17.94 -21.27
N TRP A 95 -14.54 17.02 -22.23
CA TRP A 95 -14.35 17.33 -23.63
C TRP A 95 -15.54 18.20 -24.04
N ASP A 96 -15.37 19.52 -23.94
CA ASP A 96 -16.22 20.51 -24.60
C ASP A 96 -16.19 20.19 -26.11
N ASP A 97 -17.31 19.67 -26.64
CA ASP A 97 -17.57 19.40 -28.07
C ASP A 97 -17.79 20.71 -28.85
#